data_AF-A0A9W7F920-F1
#
_entry.id   AF-A0A9W7F920-F1
#
_cell.length_a   1.000
_cell.length_b   1.000
_cell.length_c   1.000
_cell.angle_alpha   90.00
_cell.angle_beta   90.00
_cell.angle_gamma   90.00
#
_symmetry.space_group_name_H-M   'P 1'
#
loop_
_entity.id
_entity.type
_entity.pdbx_description
1 polymer ?
#
loop_
_entity_poly.entity_id
_entity_poly.type
_entity_poly.pdbx_seq_one_letter_code
_entity_poly.pdbx_strand_id
1 'polypeptide(L)'
;MLSRLSTLRKISSSHRLASTLPGVSTLGGAIIEGFRGQEIHLPPAEGPVGPIAEGVNAGLATYKKAYLCPHTNILRTSTHVGVDSTGTAPKGPVGSNPGEIPIDEAHSYARNSGLRLLATLNDNLDGDISRIEQILSLKGMVNEGEGFSQHGGVINGCSEVFIDAFGPDNGVGIRVCSGAGPASGSAVSCEVECTVHKLSSVVWPVWTAAEEEALMRGIKMHGQDWEKIHKSENEVLKGRTVAALKHRSFRIRNKNDNNENNV
;
A
#
# COMPACT_ATOMS: atom_id res chain seq x y z
N MET A 1 7.33 37.28 -32.52
CA MET A 1 7.83 36.49 -31.37
C MET A 1 6.67 36.09 -30.45
N LEU A 2 5.58 35.52 -30.98
CA LEU A 2 4.39 35.09 -30.22
C LEU A 2 3.67 34.00 -31.03
N SER A 3 4.04 32.73 -30.87
CA SER A 3 3.31 31.60 -31.48
C SER A 3 3.52 30.24 -30.77
N ARG A 4 3.69 30.20 -29.44
CA ARG A 4 3.87 28.95 -28.68
C ARG A 4 3.01 28.85 -27.41
N LEU A 5 1.72 29.16 -27.50
CA LEU A 5 0.81 29.04 -26.34
C LEU A 5 -0.52 28.33 -26.63
N SER A 6 -0.64 27.54 -27.70
CA SER A 6 -1.91 26.88 -28.07
C SER A 6 -1.97 25.37 -27.80
N THR A 7 -1.16 24.82 -26.90
CA THR A 7 -1.32 23.41 -26.49
C THR A 7 -1.37 23.23 -24.97
N LEU A 8 -2.09 24.13 -24.29
CA LEU A 8 -2.70 23.76 -23.01
C LEU A 8 -3.90 22.87 -23.34
N ARG A 9 -3.65 21.57 -23.46
CA ARG A 9 -4.70 20.55 -23.42
C ARG A 9 -5.57 20.87 -22.21
N LYS A 10 -6.87 21.07 -22.43
CA LYS A 10 -7.88 21.03 -21.38
C LYS A 10 -7.61 19.76 -20.55
N ILE A 11 -7.11 19.93 -19.33
CA ILE A 11 -7.08 18.85 -18.35
C ILE A 11 -8.55 18.64 -17.98
N SER A 12 -9.19 17.72 -18.69
CA SER A 12 -10.48 17.19 -18.34
C SER A 12 -10.37 16.62 -16.93
N SER A 13 -11.28 17.02 -16.05
CA SER A 13 -11.41 16.62 -14.65
C SER A 13 -11.78 15.14 -14.46
N SER A 14 -11.21 14.23 -15.26
CA SER A 14 -11.65 12.83 -15.35
C SER A 14 -10.54 11.82 -15.68
N HIS A 15 -9.26 12.21 -15.73
CA HIS A 15 -8.19 11.21 -15.84
C HIS A 15 -7.91 10.63 -14.45
N ARG A 16 -8.44 9.43 -14.18
CA ARG A 16 -7.96 8.60 -13.08
C ARG A 16 -6.49 8.31 -13.34
N LEU A 17 -5.63 8.61 -12.38
CA LEU A 17 -4.18 8.49 -12.52
C LEU A 17 -3.72 7.03 -12.52
N ALA A 18 -4.41 6.20 -11.73
CA ALA A 18 -4.24 4.76 -11.62
C ALA A 18 -5.61 4.12 -11.38
N SER A 19 -5.74 2.83 -11.68
CA SER A 19 -6.96 2.06 -11.37
C SER A 19 -6.63 0.68 -10.80
N THR A 20 -7.50 0.14 -9.95
CA THR A 20 -7.36 -1.23 -9.46
C THR A 20 -8.07 -2.17 -10.42
N LEU A 21 -7.32 -3.08 -11.03
CA LEU A 21 -7.85 -4.07 -11.97
C LEU A 21 -8.48 -5.26 -11.24
N PRO A 22 -9.49 -5.91 -11.84
CA PRO A 22 -10.04 -7.14 -11.31
C PRO A 22 -9.02 -8.28 -11.42
N GLY A 23 -8.76 -8.99 -10.32
CA GLY A 23 -7.92 -10.18 -10.36
C GLY A 23 -7.15 -10.38 -9.06
N VAL A 24 -6.18 -11.28 -9.09
CA VAL A 24 -5.13 -11.43 -8.08
C VAL A 24 -3.80 -11.39 -8.82
N SER A 25 -2.88 -10.60 -8.31
CA SER A 25 -1.56 -10.39 -8.92
C SER A 25 -0.70 -11.66 -8.81
N THR A 26 0.39 -11.72 -9.57
CA THR A 26 1.40 -12.78 -9.45
C THR A 26 2.11 -12.79 -8.09
N LEU A 27 2.00 -11.70 -7.32
CA LEU A 27 2.50 -11.59 -5.96
C LEU A 27 1.42 -11.87 -4.90
N GLY A 28 0.20 -12.23 -5.30
CA GLY A 28 -0.90 -12.61 -4.40
C GLY A 28 -1.79 -11.47 -3.91
N GLY A 29 -1.51 -10.22 -4.29
CA GLY A 29 -2.31 -9.04 -3.93
C GLY A 29 -3.12 -8.48 -5.08
N ALA A 30 -3.34 -7.15 -5.08
CA ALA A 30 -4.07 -6.45 -6.13
C ALA A 30 -3.20 -6.20 -7.38
N ILE A 31 -3.84 -5.97 -8.52
CA ILE A 31 -3.20 -5.51 -9.75
C ILE A 31 -3.59 -4.05 -9.95
N ILE A 32 -2.62 -3.17 -10.11
CA ILE A 32 -2.84 -1.76 -10.42
C ILE A 32 -2.49 -1.50 -11.88
N GLU A 33 -3.39 -0.88 -12.63
CA GLU A 33 -3.05 -0.24 -13.90
C GLU A 33 -2.41 1.11 -13.58
N GLY A 34 -1.11 1.24 -13.91
CA GLY A 34 -0.34 2.45 -13.67
C GLY A 34 -0.54 3.53 -14.74
N PHE A 35 0.19 4.63 -14.58
CA PHE A 35 0.03 5.86 -15.36
C PHE A 35 0.18 5.68 -16.88
N ARG A 36 0.97 4.70 -17.34
CA ARG A 36 1.19 4.40 -18.76
C ARG A 36 0.42 3.15 -19.22
N GLY A 37 -0.54 2.67 -18.43
CA GLY A 37 -1.30 1.45 -18.70
C GLY A 37 -0.54 0.16 -18.40
N GLN A 38 0.63 0.24 -17.77
CA GLN A 38 1.39 -0.93 -17.34
C GLN A 38 0.76 -1.57 -16.09
N GLU A 39 0.78 -2.89 -16.00
CA GLU A 39 0.34 -3.59 -14.80
C GLU A 39 1.43 -3.57 -13.72
N ILE A 40 1.02 -3.18 -12.51
CA ILE A 40 1.83 -3.23 -11.30
C ILE A 40 1.22 -4.30 -10.39
N HIS A 41 1.92 -5.41 -10.23
CA HIS A 41 1.50 -6.50 -9.37
C HIS A 41 1.90 -6.20 -7.92
N LEU A 42 0.93 -6.13 -7.02
CA LEU A 42 1.16 -5.85 -5.61
C LEU A 42 1.19 -7.14 -4.78
N PRO A 43 2.01 -7.23 -3.72
CA PRO A 43 1.84 -8.25 -2.70
C PRO A 43 0.54 -8.04 -1.91
N PRO A 44 0.12 -8.99 -1.06
CA PRO A 44 -0.97 -8.76 -0.12
C PRO A 44 -0.66 -7.59 0.82
N ALA A 45 -1.67 -6.80 1.17
CA ALA A 45 -1.51 -5.76 2.17
C ALA A 45 -1.20 -6.38 3.54
N GLU A 46 -0.20 -5.83 4.23
CA GLU A 46 0.26 -6.34 5.52
C GLU A 46 -0.54 -5.77 6.70
N GLY A 47 -0.66 -6.56 7.76
CA GLY A 47 -1.20 -6.10 9.04
C GLY A 47 -0.13 -5.43 9.92
N PRO A 48 -0.54 -4.77 11.01
CA PRO A 48 0.38 -4.32 12.06
C PRO A 48 1.25 -5.47 12.58
N VAL A 49 2.54 -5.19 12.80
CA VAL A 49 3.58 -6.12 13.26
C VAL A 49 3.96 -5.79 14.70
N GLY A 50 3.85 -6.74 15.62
CA GLY A 50 4.29 -6.60 17.02
C GLY A 50 3.84 -7.79 17.86
N PRO A 51 4.42 -8.00 19.06
CA PRO A 51 3.95 -9.04 19.96
C PRO A 51 2.49 -8.76 20.32
N ILE A 52 1.60 -9.64 19.90
CA ILE A 52 0.26 -9.73 20.45
C ILE A 52 0.51 -10.29 21.86
N ALA A 53 0.30 -9.50 22.91
CA ALA A 53 0.40 -10.04 24.26
C ALA A 53 -0.55 -11.26 24.37
N GLU A 54 -0.09 -12.34 24.99
CA GLU A 54 -0.91 -13.53 25.20
C GLU A 54 -2.26 -13.13 25.79
N GLY A 55 -3.35 -13.60 25.17
CA GLY A 55 -4.73 -13.28 25.59
C GLY A 55 -5.31 -11.96 25.09
N VAL A 56 -4.57 -11.16 24.31
CA VAL A 56 -5.12 -9.97 23.64
C VAL A 56 -5.70 -10.36 22.28
N ASN A 57 -7.00 -10.15 22.10
CA ASN A 57 -7.67 -10.33 20.81
C ASN A 57 -6.88 -9.62 19.70
N ALA A 58 -6.63 -10.31 18.58
CA ALA A 58 -5.95 -9.80 17.39
C ALA A 58 -6.60 -8.54 16.74
N GLY A 59 -7.65 -7.99 17.35
CA GLY A 59 -8.31 -6.73 17.00
C GLY A 59 -7.73 -5.48 17.69
N LEU A 60 -6.86 -5.62 18.70
CA LEU A 60 -6.16 -4.49 19.33
C LEU A 60 -4.71 -4.42 18.84
N ALA A 61 -4.53 -4.04 17.58
CA ALA A 61 -3.20 -3.66 17.11
C ALA A 61 -2.72 -2.41 17.87
N THR A 62 -1.49 -2.42 18.36
CA THR A 62 -0.89 -1.27 19.08
C THR A 62 -0.66 -0.05 18.19
N TYR A 63 -0.76 -0.20 16.87
CA TYR A 63 -0.69 0.86 15.87
C TYR A 63 -1.43 0.46 14.57
N LYS A 64 -1.64 1.43 13.68
CA LYS A 64 -2.29 1.23 12.37
C LYS A 64 -1.26 1.28 11.24
N LYS A 65 -1.39 0.41 10.23
CA LYS A 65 -0.51 0.44 9.03
C LYS A 65 -0.75 1.65 8.13
N ALA A 66 -1.94 2.22 8.16
CA ALA A 66 -2.21 3.53 7.58
C ALA A 66 -3.36 4.25 8.30
N TYR A 67 -3.43 5.56 8.12
CA TYR A 67 -4.42 6.44 8.73
C TYR A 67 -4.75 7.61 7.79
N LEU A 68 -6.02 7.74 7.42
CA LEU A 68 -6.55 8.85 6.63
C LEU A 68 -7.11 9.94 7.54
N CYS A 69 -6.45 11.08 7.69
CA CYS A 69 -7.02 12.20 8.44
C CYS A 69 -8.21 12.82 7.66
N PRO A 70 -9.45 12.79 8.19
CA PRO A 70 -10.66 13.20 7.47
C PRO A 70 -10.79 14.73 7.36
N HIS A 71 -10.09 15.47 8.22
CA HIS A 71 -10.09 16.93 8.19
C HIS A 71 -9.18 17.47 7.08
N THR A 72 -8.11 16.75 6.75
CA THR A 72 -7.10 17.18 5.76
C THR A 72 -7.14 16.34 4.48
N ASN A 73 -7.85 15.22 4.47
CA ASN A 73 -7.80 14.18 3.44
C ASN A 73 -6.37 13.68 3.15
N ILE A 74 -5.53 13.62 4.19
CA ILE A 74 -4.16 13.09 4.06
C ILE A 74 -4.14 11.67 4.62
N LEU A 75 -3.79 10.71 3.77
CA LEU A 75 -3.52 9.33 4.12
C LEU A 75 -2.02 9.17 4.38
N ARG A 76 -1.68 8.65 5.56
CA ARG A 76 -0.31 8.37 5.99
C ARG A 76 -0.14 6.89 6.25
N THR A 77 1.02 6.34 5.94
CA THR A 77 1.37 4.96 6.30
C THR A 77 2.32 4.93 7.49
N SER A 78 2.33 3.83 8.24
CA SER A 78 3.53 3.44 8.97
C SER A 78 4.60 2.95 8.02
N THR A 79 5.81 2.78 8.54
CA THR A 79 6.95 2.20 7.83
C THR A 79 6.66 0.78 7.31
N HIS A 80 7.07 0.53 6.08
CA HIS A 80 7.11 -0.79 5.44
C HIS A 80 8.55 -1.15 5.10
N VAL A 81 8.97 -2.35 5.46
CA VAL A 81 10.33 -2.85 5.19
C VAL A 81 10.44 -3.37 3.76
N GLY A 82 11.61 -3.17 3.16
CA GLY A 82 11.98 -3.85 1.92
C GLY A 82 12.23 -5.33 2.19
N VAL A 83 11.76 -6.19 1.29
CA VAL A 83 11.91 -7.65 1.40
C VAL A 83 12.50 -8.22 0.12
N ASP A 84 13.11 -9.40 0.21
CA ASP A 84 13.53 -10.19 -0.94
C ASP A 84 12.34 -10.95 -1.58
N SER A 85 12.63 -11.80 -2.58
CA SER A 85 11.63 -12.62 -3.27
C SER A 85 10.96 -13.67 -2.40
N THR A 86 11.53 -14.00 -1.23
CA THR A 86 10.95 -14.92 -0.26
C THR A 86 10.05 -14.21 0.76
N GLY A 87 10.00 -12.87 0.73
CA GLY A 87 9.30 -12.06 1.71
C GLY A 87 10.10 -11.80 2.99
N THR A 88 11.39 -12.17 3.00
CA THR A 88 12.28 -11.95 4.14
C THR A 88 12.87 -10.55 4.08
N ALA A 89 12.91 -9.85 5.21
CA ALA A 89 13.59 -8.55 5.31
C ALA A 89 15.11 -8.77 5.40
N PRO A 90 15.90 -8.32 4.40
CA PRO A 90 17.35 -8.46 4.41
C PRO A 90 17.94 -7.69 5.59
N LYS A 91 18.92 -8.31 6.26
CA LYS A 91 19.62 -7.73 7.40
C LYS A 91 21.05 -7.42 7.03
N GLY A 92 21.56 -6.30 7.50
CA GLY A 92 22.93 -5.86 7.25
C GLY A 92 22.99 -4.44 6.71
N PRO A 93 24.15 -3.78 6.84
CA PRO A 93 24.36 -2.44 6.32
C PRO A 93 24.42 -2.44 4.79
N VAL A 94 23.99 -1.34 4.18
CA VAL A 94 24.10 -1.04 2.76
C VAL A 94 25.37 -0.26 2.52
N GLY A 95 26.16 -0.69 1.53
CA GLY A 95 27.41 -0.03 1.19
C GLY A 95 28.19 -0.76 0.11
N SER A 96 29.52 -0.68 0.20
CA SER A 96 30.44 -1.21 -0.82
C SER A 96 31.56 -2.08 -0.23
N ASN A 97 31.60 -2.24 1.09
CA ASN A 97 32.56 -3.10 1.75
C ASN A 97 32.12 -4.57 1.68
N PRO A 98 33.06 -5.53 1.82
CA PRO A 98 32.71 -6.95 1.91
C PRO A 98 31.71 -7.24 3.03
N GLY A 99 30.63 -7.95 2.71
CA GLY A 99 29.56 -8.30 3.66
C GLY A 99 28.46 -7.25 3.80
N GLU A 100 28.58 -6.11 3.12
CA GLU A 100 27.51 -5.11 3.01
C GLU A 100 26.60 -5.41 1.81
N ILE A 101 25.36 -4.93 1.90
CA ILE A 101 24.36 -5.04 0.82
C ILE A 101 24.69 -4.00 -0.25
N PRO A 102 24.90 -4.39 -1.51
CA PRO A 102 25.16 -3.46 -2.60
C PRO A 102 23.99 -2.50 -2.84
N ILE A 103 24.29 -1.31 -3.36
CA ILE A 103 23.29 -0.28 -3.63
C ILE A 103 22.15 -0.74 -4.55
N ASP A 104 22.45 -1.51 -5.59
CA ASP A 104 21.45 -2.00 -6.56
C ASP A 104 20.47 -2.99 -5.93
N GLU A 105 20.96 -3.79 -4.98
CA GLU A 105 20.16 -4.74 -4.21
C GLU A 105 19.28 -3.97 -3.21
N ALA A 106 19.86 -3.00 -2.49
CA ALA A 106 19.12 -2.10 -1.60
C ALA A 106 18.05 -1.29 -2.34
N HIS A 107 18.33 -0.84 -3.55
CA HIS A 107 17.38 -0.17 -4.44
C HIS A 107 16.18 -1.09 -4.74
N SER A 108 16.45 -2.36 -5.04
CA SER A 108 15.40 -3.36 -5.27
C SER A 108 14.57 -3.61 -4.01
N TYR A 109 15.18 -3.61 -2.83
CA TYR A 109 14.47 -3.68 -1.55
C TYR A 109 13.60 -2.43 -1.29
N ALA A 110 14.08 -1.24 -1.62
CA ALA A 110 13.30 -0.01 -1.56
C ALA A 110 12.07 -0.09 -2.50
N ARG A 111 12.25 -0.62 -3.71
CA ARG A 111 11.15 -0.86 -4.65
C ARG A 111 10.10 -1.80 -4.07
N ASN A 112 10.53 -2.89 -3.44
CA ASN A 112 9.61 -3.83 -2.79
C ASN A 112 8.89 -3.21 -1.60
N SER A 113 9.54 -2.33 -0.83
CA SER A 113 8.87 -1.51 0.19
C SER A 113 7.79 -0.61 -0.42
N GLY A 114 8.09 0.04 -1.56
CA GLY A 114 7.11 0.84 -2.33
C GLY A 114 5.88 0.05 -2.78
N LEU A 115 6.07 -1.18 -3.29
CA LEU A 115 4.95 -2.06 -3.66
C LEU A 115 4.07 -2.43 -2.46
N ARG A 116 4.66 -2.69 -1.30
CA ARG A 116 3.92 -2.98 -0.06
C ARG A 116 3.17 -1.76 0.45
N LEU A 117 3.77 -0.57 0.39
CA LEU A 117 3.09 0.69 0.69
C LEU A 117 1.86 0.88 -0.21
N LEU A 118 2.03 0.68 -1.53
CA LEU A 118 0.94 0.80 -2.49
C LEU A 118 -0.17 -0.22 -2.22
N ALA A 119 0.17 -1.44 -1.79
CA ALA A 119 -0.79 -2.45 -1.35
C ALA A 119 -1.61 -1.97 -0.15
N THR A 120 -0.94 -1.45 0.89
CA THR A 120 -1.58 -0.92 2.10
C THR A 120 -2.46 0.29 1.82
N LEU A 121 -2.03 1.18 0.91
CA LEU A 121 -2.82 2.33 0.47
C LEU A 121 -4.08 1.89 -0.26
N ASN A 122 -3.96 1.03 -1.28
CA ASN A 122 -5.09 0.48 -2.03
C ASN A 122 -6.10 -0.18 -1.09
N ASP A 123 -5.59 -0.96 -0.14
CA ASP A 123 -6.37 -1.66 0.85
C ASP A 123 -7.11 -0.72 1.82
N ASN A 124 -6.46 0.35 2.30
CA ASN A 124 -7.10 1.38 3.12
C ASN A 124 -8.14 2.19 2.37
N LEU A 125 -8.08 2.18 1.04
CA LEU A 125 -9.02 2.84 0.15
C LEU A 125 -10.04 1.86 -0.43
N ASP A 126 -10.31 0.76 0.30
CA ASP A 126 -11.36 -0.20 -0.06
C ASP A 126 -11.15 -0.81 -1.46
N GLY A 127 -9.89 -1.00 -1.82
CA GLY A 127 -9.48 -1.54 -3.12
C GLY A 127 -9.55 -0.55 -4.28
N ASP A 128 -9.73 0.74 -4.01
CA ASP A 128 -9.89 1.78 -5.03
C ASP A 128 -8.73 2.79 -4.97
N ILE A 129 -7.61 2.43 -5.62
CA ILE A 129 -6.42 3.28 -5.66
C ILE A 129 -6.66 4.61 -6.40
N SER A 130 -7.71 4.68 -7.23
CA SER A 130 -8.03 5.89 -8.01
C SER A 130 -8.44 7.08 -7.14
N ARG A 131 -8.62 6.85 -5.84
CA ARG A 131 -8.89 7.89 -4.84
C ARG A 131 -7.68 8.72 -4.47
N ILE A 132 -6.46 8.24 -4.73
CA ILE A 132 -5.24 9.01 -4.49
C ILE A 132 -5.13 10.12 -5.52
N GLU A 133 -5.00 11.35 -5.03
CA GLU A 133 -4.80 12.54 -5.87
C GLU A 133 -3.31 12.78 -6.12
N GLN A 134 -2.49 12.76 -5.05
CA GLN A 134 -1.07 13.11 -5.14
C GLN A 134 -0.26 12.49 -3.99
N ILE A 135 0.93 11.99 -4.30
CA ILE A 135 1.95 11.68 -3.30
C ILE A 135 2.56 13.00 -2.79
N LEU A 136 2.42 13.26 -1.50
CA LEU A 136 2.92 14.49 -0.89
C LEU A 136 4.38 14.34 -0.45
N SER A 137 4.67 13.25 0.28
CA SER A 137 5.96 13.04 0.92
C SER A 137 6.32 11.57 0.97
N LEU A 138 7.59 11.26 0.68
CA LEU A 138 8.20 9.95 0.90
C LEU A 138 9.33 10.09 1.91
N LYS A 139 9.34 9.24 2.95
CA LYS A 139 10.50 9.13 3.85
C LYS A 139 11.09 7.74 3.74
N GLY A 140 12.40 7.67 3.57
CA GLY A 140 13.14 6.43 3.42
C GLY A 140 14.31 6.36 4.40
N MET A 141 14.45 5.21 5.06
CA MET A 141 15.52 4.91 5.99
C MET A 141 16.36 3.76 5.44
N VAL A 142 17.68 3.94 5.45
CA VAL A 142 18.65 2.92 5.01
C VAL A 142 19.51 2.53 6.20
N ASN A 143 19.67 1.23 6.43
CA ASN A 143 20.70 0.72 7.34
C ASN A 143 22.05 0.95 6.67
N GLU A 144 22.71 2.06 6.96
CA GLU A 144 23.92 2.50 6.26
C GLU A 144 25.18 1.83 6.81
N GLY A 145 26.08 1.43 5.91
CA GLY A 145 27.45 1.09 6.25
C GLY A 145 28.30 2.33 6.54
N GLU A 146 29.49 2.11 7.08
CA GLU A 146 30.41 3.20 7.40
C GLU A 146 30.76 4.02 6.14
N GLY A 147 30.53 5.33 6.21
CA GLY A 147 30.82 6.25 5.10
C GLY A 147 29.82 6.21 3.93
N PHE A 148 28.73 5.42 4.03
CA PHE A 148 27.72 5.40 2.99
C PHE A 148 26.91 6.71 2.93
N SER A 149 26.73 7.25 1.72
CA SER A 149 26.07 8.55 1.49
C SER A 149 25.09 8.55 0.31
N GLN A 150 24.79 7.38 -0.25
CA GLN A 150 23.97 7.23 -1.46
C GLN A 150 22.50 6.87 -1.14
N HIS A 151 21.96 7.34 -0.02
CA HIS A 151 20.59 7.06 0.42
C HIS A 151 19.55 7.41 -0.63
N GLY A 152 19.73 8.56 -1.29
CA GLY A 152 18.82 9.01 -2.35
C GLY A 152 18.76 8.01 -3.51
N GLY A 153 19.90 7.40 -3.86
CA GLY A 153 19.98 6.34 -4.87
C GLY A 153 19.16 5.13 -4.46
N VAL A 154 19.31 4.65 -3.23
CA VAL A 154 18.52 3.52 -2.70
C VAL A 154 17.02 3.81 -2.72
N ILE A 155 16.59 4.96 -2.18
CA ILE A 155 15.17 5.30 -2.03
C ILE A 155 14.50 5.64 -3.38
N ASN A 156 15.25 5.84 -4.47
CA ASN A 156 14.69 5.96 -5.81
C ASN A 156 13.83 4.75 -6.16
N GLY A 157 14.22 3.53 -5.77
CA GLY A 157 13.43 2.33 -6.07
C GLY A 157 12.00 2.41 -5.52
N CYS A 158 11.81 3.03 -4.35
CA CYS A 158 10.48 3.28 -3.80
C CYS A 158 9.75 4.41 -4.55
N SER A 159 10.46 5.48 -4.89
CA SER A 159 9.91 6.62 -5.63
C SER A 159 9.39 6.21 -7.02
N GLU A 160 10.13 5.34 -7.71
CA GLU A 160 9.78 4.80 -9.02
C GLU A 160 8.44 4.05 -9.02
N VAL A 161 8.11 3.32 -7.96
CA VAL A 161 6.80 2.64 -7.85
C VAL A 161 5.65 3.64 -7.90
N PHE A 162 5.79 4.77 -7.21
CA PHE A 162 4.74 5.80 -7.19
C PHE A 162 4.68 6.60 -8.49
N ILE A 163 5.82 6.81 -9.14
CA ILE A 163 5.89 7.40 -10.49
C ILE A 163 5.21 6.47 -11.51
N ASP A 164 5.49 5.17 -11.43
CA ASP A 164 4.87 4.16 -12.29
C ASP A 164 3.34 4.16 -12.09
N ALA A 165 2.88 4.24 -10.83
CA ALA A 165 1.46 4.26 -10.51
C ALA A 165 0.76 5.55 -10.95
N PHE A 166 1.26 6.72 -10.56
CA PHE A 166 0.52 7.99 -10.63
C PHE A 166 1.12 9.03 -11.60
N GLY A 167 2.25 8.71 -12.25
CA GLY A 167 2.93 9.58 -13.20
C GLY A 167 3.92 10.55 -12.55
N PRO A 168 4.63 11.33 -13.38
CA PRO A 168 5.72 12.21 -12.91
C PRO A 168 5.22 13.41 -12.09
N ASP A 169 3.97 13.83 -12.26
CA ASP A 169 3.43 14.99 -11.55
C ASP A 169 2.79 14.58 -10.21
N ASN A 170 1.97 13.52 -10.20
CA ASN A 170 1.21 13.12 -9.02
C ASN A 170 1.86 11.99 -8.21
N GLY A 171 2.80 11.25 -8.81
CA GLY A 171 3.60 10.22 -8.14
C GLY A 171 4.84 10.75 -7.43
N VAL A 172 5.18 12.02 -7.63
CA VAL A 172 6.41 12.64 -7.11
C VAL A 172 6.06 13.66 -6.02
N GLY A 173 6.44 13.33 -4.79
CA GLY A 173 6.34 14.23 -3.63
C GLY A 173 7.69 14.77 -3.18
N ILE A 174 7.69 15.55 -2.10
CA ILE A 174 8.93 15.87 -1.37
C ILE A 174 9.53 14.60 -0.76
N ARG A 175 10.83 14.61 -0.44
CA ARG A 175 11.50 13.41 0.03
C ARG A 175 12.49 13.67 1.14
N VAL A 176 12.53 12.74 2.10
CA VAL A 176 13.58 12.64 3.13
C VAL A 176 14.24 11.26 3.00
N CYS A 177 15.57 11.23 2.93
CA CYS A 177 16.36 10.00 2.91
C CYS A 177 17.42 10.09 4.01
N SER A 178 17.43 9.12 4.93
CA SER A 178 18.34 9.14 6.09
C SER A 178 18.94 7.78 6.39
N GLY A 179 20.09 7.79 7.05
CA GLY A 179 20.64 6.64 7.75
C GLY A 179 19.84 6.31 9.01
N ALA A 180 19.70 5.02 9.33
CA ALA A 180 19.06 4.56 10.56
C ALA A 180 19.85 3.48 11.31
N GLY A 181 20.99 3.03 10.75
CA GLY A 181 21.73 1.89 11.26
C GLY A 181 20.85 0.63 11.43
N PRO A 182 21.29 -0.34 12.25
CA PRO A 182 20.61 -1.63 12.40
C PRO A 182 19.27 -1.54 13.15
N ALA A 183 18.97 -0.40 13.78
CA ALA A 183 17.73 -0.18 14.54
C ALA A 183 16.46 -0.28 13.68
N SER A 184 16.59 -0.11 12.36
CA SER A 184 15.51 -0.28 11.39
C SER A 184 15.07 -1.74 11.19
N GLY A 185 15.83 -2.72 11.71
CA GLY A 185 15.52 -4.15 11.63
C GLY A 185 15.52 -4.73 10.20
N SER A 186 15.93 -3.94 9.21
CA SER A 186 15.96 -4.27 7.78
C SER A 186 16.99 -3.41 7.06
N ALA A 187 17.37 -3.78 5.83
CA ALA A 187 18.29 -2.98 5.01
C ALA A 187 17.70 -1.62 4.62
N VAL A 188 16.40 -1.60 4.28
CA VAL A 188 15.69 -0.42 3.80
C VAL A 188 14.24 -0.45 4.28
N SER A 189 13.71 0.73 4.62
CA SER A 189 12.30 0.89 4.90
C SER A 189 11.78 2.24 4.44
N CYS A 190 10.49 2.31 4.06
CA CYS A 190 9.87 3.53 3.56
C CYS A 190 8.49 3.76 4.20
N GLU A 191 8.07 5.03 4.23
CA GLU A 191 6.71 5.47 4.56
C GLU A 191 6.28 6.59 3.61
N VAL A 192 4.97 6.73 3.38
CA VAL A 192 4.42 7.71 2.44
C VAL A 192 3.24 8.46 3.02
N GLU A 193 3.11 9.72 2.60
CA GLU A 193 1.90 10.54 2.78
C GLU A 193 1.33 10.91 1.40
N CYS A 194 0.02 10.80 1.25
CA CYS A 194 -0.69 11.20 0.04
C CYS A 194 -2.01 11.92 0.33
N THR A 195 -2.48 12.73 -0.61
CA THR A 195 -3.84 13.26 -0.58
C THR A 195 -4.81 12.31 -1.27
N VAL A 196 -6.05 12.32 -0.80
CA VAL A 196 -7.14 11.56 -1.41
C VAL A 196 -8.34 12.47 -1.68
N HIS A 197 -9.12 12.14 -2.71
CA HIS A 197 -10.36 12.85 -3.01
C HIS A 197 -11.29 12.90 -1.78
N LYS A 198 -11.85 14.09 -1.52
CA LYS A 198 -12.78 14.32 -0.40
C LYS A 198 -14.00 13.42 -0.55
N LEU A 199 -14.16 12.48 0.38
CA LEU A 199 -15.36 11.64 0.43
C LEU A 199 -16.53 12.49 0.91
N SER A 200 -17.57 12.63 0.08
CA SER A 200 -18.75 13.44 0.40
C SER A 200 -19.56 12.87 1.57
N SER A 201 -19.36 11.58 1.91
CA SER A 201 -20.09 10.89 2.97
C SER A 201 -19.47 9.51 3.27
N VAL A 202 -19.25 9.23 4.57
CA VAL A 202 -19.19 7.89 5.20
C VAL A 202 -17.82 7.16 5.33
N VAL A 203 -17.41 7.09 6.61
CA VAL A 203 -16.92 5.96 7.45
C VAL A 203 -15.79 5.03 6.94
N TRP A 204 -14.60 5.38 7.43
CA TRP A 204 -13.38 4.63 7.82
C TRP A 204 -13.16 3.11 7.49
N PRO A 205 -11.88 2.71 7.35
CA PRO A 205 -11.40 1.40 6.89
C PRO A 205 -11.36 0.31 7.99
N VAL A 206 -11.99 0.54 9.15
CA VAL A 206 -12.17 -0.51 10.15
C VAL A 206 -13.45 -1.24 9.82
N TRP A 207 -13.33 -2.46 9.31
CA TRP A 207 -14.45 -3.38 9.22
C TRP A 207 -14.90 -3.72 10.65
N THR A 208 -16.15 -3.39 10.95
CA THR A 208 -16.82 -3.82 12.17
C THR A 208 -17.05 -5.33 12.13
N ALA A 209 -17.15 -5.97 13.29
CA ALA A 209 -17.51 -7.38 13.38
C ALA A 209 -18.84 -7.66 12.64
N ALA A 210 -19.79 -6.73 12.70
CA ALA A 210 -21.07 -6.84 12.00
C ALA A 210 -20.92 -6.84 10.47
N GLU A 211 -20.03 -6.00 9.92
CA GLU A 211 -19.72 -5.99 8.48
C GLU A 211 -19.00 -7.28 8.05
N GLU A 212 -18.08 -7.82 8.87
CA GLU A 212 -17.45 -9.11 8.57
C GLU A 212 -18.44 -10.26 8.61
N GLU A 213 -19.30 -10.32 9.62
CA GLU A 213 -20.37 -11.31 9.70
C GLU A 213 -21.32 -11.20 8.51
N ALA A 214 -21.71 -9.99 8.12
CA ALA A 214 -22.52 -9.74 6.94
C ALA A 214 -21.85 -10.24 5.66
N LEU A 215 -20.55 -9.92 5.47
CA LEU A 215 -19.79 -10.42 4.34
C LEU A 215 -19.72 -11.96 4.32
N MET A 216 -19.46 -12.59 5.46
CA MET A 216 -19.36 -14.04 5.56
C MET A 216 -20.71 -14.75 5.36
N ARG A 217 -21.81 -14.18 5.88
CA ARG A 217 -23.17 -14.65 5.59
C ARG A 217 -23.48 -14.53 4.11
N GLY A 218 -23.18 -13.39 3.50
CA GLY A 218 -23.35 -13.17 2.07
C GLY A 218 -22.57 -14.18 1.23
N ILE A 219 -21.30 -14.44 1.56
CA ILE A 219 -20.48 -15.47 0.88
C ILE A 219 -21.12 -16.85 1.00
N LYS A 220 -21.64 -17.21 2.17
CA LYS A 220 -22.33 -18.48 2.39
C LYS A 220 -23.61 -18.60 1.55
N MET A 221 -24.34 -17.51 1.37
CA MET A 221 -25.62 -17.49 0.64
C MET A 221 -25.46 -17.37 -0.88
N HIS A 222 -24.45 -16.63 -1.34
CA HIS A 222 -24.33 -16.20 -2.73
C HIS A 222 -22.98 -16.57 -3.38
N GLY A 223 -22.11 -17.30 -2.68
CA GLY A 223 -20.79 -17.66 -3.18
C GLY A 223 -19.89 -16.44 -3.33
N GLN A 224 -19.25 -16.27 -4.49
CA GLN A 224 -18.42 -15.09 -4.80
C GLN A 224 -19.14 -14.09 -5.71
N ASP A 225 -20.47 -14.09 -5.71
CA ASP A 225 -21.28 -13.08 -6.41
C ASP A 225 -21.36 -11.80 -5.56
N TRP A 226 -20.30 -10.99 -5.63
CA TRP A 226 -20.10 -9.80 -4.79
C TRP A 226 -21.17 -8.74 -4.97
N GLU A 227 -21.76 -8.62 -6.16
CA GLU A 227 -22.87 -7.73 -6.45
C GLU A 227 -24.13 -8.16 -5.70
N LYS A 228 -24.42 -9.47 -5.68
CA LYS A 228 -25.53 -10.00 -4.88
C LYS A 228 -25.27 -9.83 -3.38
N ILE A 229 -24.05 -10.08 -2.91
CA ILE A 229 -23.70 -9.90 -1.49
C ILE A 229 -23.87 -8.44 -1.06
N HIS A 230 -23.34 -7.51 -1.85
CA HIS A 230 -23.47 -6.08 -1.56
C HIS A 230 -24.95 -5.65 -1.53
N LYS A 231 -25.78 -6.19 -2.43
CA LYS A 231 -27.23 -5.92 -2.44
C LYS A 231 -27.97 -6.58 -1.28
N SER A 232 -27.66 -7.83 -0.93
CA SER A 232 -28.36 -8.59 0.11
C SER A 232 -28.09 -8.07 1.50
N GLU A 233 -26.87 -7.57 1.75
CA GLU A 233 -26.42 -7.06 3.04
C GLU A 233 -26.25 -5.52 3.00
N ASN A 234 -26.94 -4.84 2.08
CA ASN A 234 -26.79 -3.41 1.80
C ASN A 234 -27.03 -2.51 3.02
N GLU A 235 -27.84 -2.92 4.00
CA GLU A 235 -28.03 -2.13 5.21
C GLU A 235 -26.75 -2.05 6.05
N VAL A 236 -26.01 -3.17 6.16
CA VAL A 236 -24.78 -3.26 6.96
C VAL A 236 -23.56 -2.82 6.12
N LEU A 237 -23.56 -3.13 4.83
CA LEU A 237 -22.44 -2.88 3.92
C LEU A 237 -22.58 -1.58 3.11
N LYS A 238 -23.50 -0.68 3.47
CA LYS A 238 -23.95 0.51 2.70
C LYS A 238 -22.87 1.51 2.24
N GLY A 239 -21.64 1.37 2.70
CA GLY A 239 -20.49 2.21 2.31
C GLY A 239 -19.35 1.45 1.64
N ARG A 240 -19.43 0.11 1.53
CA ARG A 240 -18.34 -0.73 1.03
C ARG A 240 -18.45 -0.93 -0.47
N THR A 241 -17.35 -0.79 -1.19
CA THR A 241 -17.33 -1.13 -2.62
C THR A 241 -17.33 -2.65 -2.80
N VAL A 242 -17.81 -3.15 -3.94
CA VAL A 242 -17.67 -4.57 -4.32
C VAL A 242 -16.21 -5.05 -4.25
N ALA A 243 -15.25 -4.19 -4.60
CA ALA A 243 -13.83 -4.46 -4.44
C ALA A 243 -13.42 -4.63 -2.97
N ALA A 244 -13.95 -3.80 -2.06
CA ALA A 244 -13.72 -3.92 -0.62
C ALA A 244 -14.21 -5.27 -0.07
N LEU A 245 -15.41 -5.71 -0.48
CA LEU A 245 -15.96 -7.00 -0.09
C LEU A 245 -15.04 -8.14 -0.55
N LYS A 246 -14.63 -8.11 -1.82
CA LYS A 246 -13.72 -9.09 -2.40
C LYS A 246 -12.39 -9.13 -1.65
N HIS A 247 -11.73 -7.99 -1.46
CA HIS A 247 -10.45 -7.90 -0.75
C HIS A 247 -10.55 -8.32 0.72
N ARG A 248 -11.64 -7.95 1.41
CA ARG A 248 -11.84 -8.37 2.80
C ARG A 248 -12.01 -9.89 2.89
N SER A 249 -12.74 -10.50 1.96
CA SER A 249 -12.93 -11.95 1.93
C SER A 249 -11.60 -12.71 1.80
N PHE A 250 -10.66 -12.20 0.98
CA PHE A 250 -9.33 -12.79 0.85
C PHE A 250 -8.53 -12.71 2.15
N ARG A 251 -8.61 -11.58 2.87
CA ARG A 251 -7.93 -11.44 4.16
C ARG A 251 -8.50 -12.34 5.25
N ILE A 252 -9.82 -12.53 5.28
CA ILE A 252 -10.45 -13.47 6.23
C ILE A 252 -10.01 -14.91 5.93
N ARG A 253 -9.97 -15.32 4.67
CA ARG A 253 -9.51 -16.67 4.27
C ARG A 253 -8.05 -16.92 4.64
N ASN A 254 -7.14 -16.01 4.25
CA ASN A 254 -5.71 -16.16 4.56
C ASN A 254 -5.45 -16.18 6.08
N LYS A 255 -6.27 -15.49 6.88
CA LYS A 255 -6.20 -15.54 8.35
C LYS A 255 -6.59 -16.91 8.91
N ASN A 256 -7.59 -17.56 8.30
CA ASN A 256 -8.04 -18.89 8.72
C ASN A 256 -7.05 -19.98 8.27
N ASP A 257 -6.52 -19.90 7.05
CA ASP A 257 -5.52 -20.86 6.53
C ASP A 257 -4.21 -20.82 7.34
N ASN A 258 -3.80 -19.65 7.84
CA ASN A 258 -2.64 -19.52 8.73
C ASN A 258 -2.91 -20.01 10.17
N ASN A 259 -4.18 -20.08 10.60
CA ASN A 259 -4.55 -20.66 11.88
C ASN A 259 -4.62 -22.19 11.81
N GLU A 260 -5.11 -22.76 10.70
CA GLU A 260 -5.20 -24.22 10.52
C GLU A 260 -3.82 -24.88 10.35
N ASN A 261 -2.83 -24.17 9.79
CA ASN A 261 -1.45 -24.66 9.68
C ASN A 261 -0.62 -24.52 10.97
N ASN A 262 -1.20 -23.99 12.05
CA ASN A 262 -0.55 -23.79 13.36
C ASN A 262 -1.25 -24.56 14.50
N VAL A 263 -2.12 -25.53 14.19
CA VAL A 263 -2.77 -26.44 15.14
C VAL A 263 -2.25 -27.86 14.96
#